data_AF-X0SP50-F1
#
_entry.id   AF-X0SP50-F1
#
_cell.length_a   1.000
_cell.length_b   1.000
_cell.length_c   1.000
_cell.angle_alpha   90.00
_cell.angle_beta   90.00
_cell.angle_gamma   90.00
#
_symmetry.space_group_name_H-M   'P 1'
#
loop_
_entity.id
_entity.type
_entity.pdbx_description
1 polymer ?
#
loop_
_entity_poly.entity_id
_entity_poly.type
_entity_poly.pdbx_seq_one_letter_code
_entity_poly.pdbx_strand_id
1 'polypeptide(L)'
;MLRSITFFSKTYGGGVTGIEPAPEKKKALGVLYDVSPDEMERLDIVEGIPMGIYYRQTVTVVDEDGNHYQAETYRTTDPKGPYAPTRRYLGLMIKGAKEHGIDPDYIKELEELYVTLET
;
A
#
# COMPACT_ATOMS: atom_id res chain seq x y z
N MET A 1 -3.58 7.81 8.19
CA MET A 1 -2.35 7.05 7.89
C MET A 1 -1.61 7.73 6.74
N LEU A 2 -0.30 7.49 6.58
CA LEU A 2 0.49 7.96 5.43
C LEU A 2 1.09 6.76 4.67
N ARG A 3 1.25 6.90 3.35
CA ARG A 3 2.01 5.95 2.52
C ARG A 3 3.51 6.08 2.82
N SER A 4 4.17 4.96 3.08
CA SER A 4 5.62 4.89 3.35
C SER A 4 6.26 3.78 2.50
N ILE A 5 7.59 3.74 2.39
CA ILE A 5 8.32 2.66 1.70
C ILE A 5 9.31 2.05 2.69
N THR A 6 8.76 1.27 3.64
CA THR A 6 9.47 0.83 4.85
C THR A 6 9.93 -0.62 4.81
N PHE A 7 9.57 -1.39 3.79
CA PHE A 7 9.95 -2.80 3.65
C PHE A 7 10.74 -3.02 2.35
N PHE A 8 11.83 -3.80 2.42
CA PHE A 8 12.61 -4.18 1.25
C PHE A 8 12.15 -5.55 0.72
N SER A 9 11.60 -5.58 -0.48
CA SER A 9 11.15 -6.81 -1.13
C SER A 9 12.24 -7.44 -1.97
N LYS A 10 12.55 -8.70 -1.69
CA LYS A 10 13.41 -9.53 -2.56
C LYS A 10 12.78 -9.77 -3.93
N THR A 11 11.44 -9.88 -4.00
CA THR A 11 10.68 -10.11 -5.24
C THR A 11 10.79 -8.93 -6.20
N TYR A 12 10.72 -7.71 -5.68
CA TYR A 12 10.80 -6.49 -6.49
C TYR A 12 12.20 -5.88 -6.53
N GLY A 13 13.16 -6.40 -5.76
CA GLY A 13 14.54 -5.90 -5.70
C GLY A 13 14.66 -4.49 -5.13
N GLY A 14 13.69 -4.05 -4.32
CA GLY A 14 13.63 -2.69 -3.81
C GLY A 14 12.53 -2.48 -2.78
N GLY A 15 12.35 -1.22 -2.39
CA GLY A 15 11.34 -0.79 -1.44
C GLY A 15 9.92 -1.02 -1.95
N VAL A 16 9.03 -1.51 -1.07
CA VAL A 16 7.59 -1.65 -1.35
C VAL A 16 6.76 -0.82 -0.38
N THR A 17 5.53 -0.49 -0.79
CA THR A 17 4.66 0.38 -0.01
C THR A 17 4.23 -0.29 1.29
N GLY A 18 4.26 0.51 2.34
CA GLY A 18 3.59 0.28 3.61
C GLY A 18 2.73 1.48 3.97
N ILE A 19 2.06 1.39 5.10
CA ILE A 19 1.29 2.49 5.68
C ILE A 19 1.68 2.65 7.14
N GLU A 20 1.85 3.90 7.57
CA GLU A 20 2.22 4.22 8.95
C GLU A 20 1.21 5.19 9.58
N PRO A 21 1.02 5.13 10.91
CA PRO A 21 0.36 6.18 11.66
C PRO A 21 1.00 7.54 11.33
N ALA A 22 0.15 8.55 11.20
CA ALA A 22 0.56 9.89 10.80
C ALA A 22 -0.23 10.91 11.61
N PRO A 23 0.37 12.07 11.96
CA PRO A 23 -0.39 13.20 12.47
C PRO A 23 -1.49 13.62 11.48
N GLU A 24 -2.48 14.35 12.00
CA GLU A 24 -3.62 14.84 11.24
C GLU A 24 -3.17 15.58 9.95
N LYS A 25 -3.96 15.45 8.88
CA LYS A 25 -3.75 15.98 7.50
C LYS A 25 -3.00 15.11 6.50
N LYS A 26 -2.40 13.96 6.88
CA LYS A 26 -1.86 13.00 5.89
C LYS A 26 -2.86 11.88 5.59
N LYS A 27 -3.02 11.57 4.30
CA LYS A 27 -3.90 10.51 3.79
C LYS A 27 -3.10 9.50 2.98
N ALA A 28 -3.48 8.24 3.09
CA ALA A 28 -3.08 7.18 2.16
C ALA A 28 -4.35 6.80 1.40
N LEU A 29 -4.32 6.93 0.08
CA LEU A 29 -5.42 6.49 -0.78
C LEU A 29 -5.19 5.04 -1.22
N GLY A 30 -6.27 4.34 -1.45
CA GLY A 30 -6.27 2.93 -1.83
C GLY A 30 -7.64 2.52 -2.36
N VAL A 31 -7.79 1.23 -2.62
CA VAL A 31 -9.04 0.63 -3.13
C VAL A 31 -9.59 -0.29 -2.06
N LEU A 32 -10.89 -0.15 -1.76
CA LEU A 32 -11.61 -1.05 -0.86
C LEU A 32 -12.20 -2.20 -1.68
N TYR A 33 -11.90 -3.43 -1.28
CA TYR A 33 -12.45 -4.65 -1.89
C TYR A 33 -13.34 -5.38 -0.90
N ASP A 34 -14.44 -5.94 -1.40
CA ASP A 34 -15.18 -6.97 -0.68
C ASP A 34 -14.50 -8.33 -0.96
N VAL A 35 -14.08 -9.01 0.10
CA VAL A 35 -13.26 -10.23 0.02
C VAL A 35 -13.84 -11.26 0.97
N SER A 36 -14.02 -12.48 0.47
CA SER A 36 -14.54 -13.59 1.27
C SER A 36 -13.56 -14.01 2.38
N PRO A 37 -14.04 -14.61 3.49
CA PRO A 37 -13.15 -15.07 4.56
C PRO A 37 -12.07 -16.06 4.11
N ASP A 38 -12.39 -16.97 3.17
CA ASP A 38 -11.42 -17.94 2.65
C ASP A 38 -10.36 -17.30 1.74
N GLU A 39 -10.72 -16.26 0.99
CA GLU A 39 -9.74 -15.47 0.24
C GLU A 39 -8.87 -14.62 1.17
N MET A 40 -9.42 -14.12 2.28
CA MET A 40 -8.64 -13.44 3.31
C MET A 40 -7.58 -14.34 3.93
N GLU A 41 -7.89 -15.62 4.19
CA GLU A 41 -6.88 -16.60 4.65
C GLU A 41 -5.78 -16.83 3.61
N ARG A 42 -6.14 -16.85 2.31
CA ARG A 42 -5.14 -16.95 1.23
C ARG A 42 -4.26 -15.70 1.16
N LEU A 43 -4.84 -14.52 1.33
CA LEU A 43 -4.09 -13.26 1.38
C LEU A 43 -3.09 -13.24 2.54
N ASP A 44 -3.45 -13.76 3.72
CA ASP A 44 -2.52 -13.88 4.86
C ASP A 44 -1.27 -14.70 4.51
N ILE A 45 -1.44 -15.77 3.73
CA ILE A 45 -0.33 -16.62 3.27
C ILE A 45 0.54 -15.85 2.28
N VAL A 46 -0.08 -15.14 1.32
CA VAL A 46 0.63 -14.34 0.30
C VAL A 46 1.44 -13.21 0.93
N GLU A 47 0.87 -12.52 1.93
CA GLU A 47 1.52 -11.44 2.69
C GLU A 47 2.52 -11.96 3.74
N GLY A 48 2.60 -13.29 3.90
CA GLY A 48 3.58 -13.93 4.76
C GLY A 48 3.32 -13.75 6.25
N ILE A 49 2.05 -13.67 6.67
CA ILE A 49 1.67 -13.65 8.09
C ILE A 49 2.24 -14.85 8.86
N PRO A 50 2.15 -16.11 8.37
CA PRO A 50 2.72 -17.25 9.08
C PRO A 50 4.25 -17.17 9.28
N MET A 51 4.93 -16.40 8.43
CA MET A 51 6.37 -16.14 8.49
C MET A 51 6.72 -14.87 9.28
N GLY A 52 5.70 -14.15 9.80
CA GLY A 52 5.88 -12.93 10.57
C GLY A 52 6.38 -11.74 9.75
N ILE A 53 6.21 -11.72 8.43
CA ILE A 53 6.67 -10.62 7.57
C ILE A 53 5.74 -9.42 7.70
N TYR A 54 4.44 -9.67 7.57
CA TYR A 54 3.37 -8.70 7.79
C TYR A 54 2.44 -9.18 8.88
N TYR A 55 1.63 -8.26 9.40
CA TYR A 55 0.47 -8.56 10.23
C TYR A 55 -0.75 -7.84 9.69
N ARG A 56 -1.93 -8.43 9.94
CA ARG A 56 -3.21 -7.82 9.60
C ARG A 56 -3.56 -6.75 10.61
N GLN A 57 -4.06 -5.62 10.13
CA GLN A 57 -4.55 -4.53 10.93
C GLN A 57 -5.91 -4.08 10.43
N THR A 58 -6.91 -4.07 11.32
CA THR A 58 -8.18 -3.41 11.07
C THR A 58 -7.99 -1.89 11.14
N VAL A 59 -8.47 -1.19 10.11
CA VAL A 59 -8.41 0.27 10.00
C VAL A 59 -9.76 0.85 9.59
N THR A 60 -10.05 2.06 10.03
CA THR A 60 -11.17 2.84 9.52
C THR A 60 -10.76 3.52 8.22
N VAL A 61 -11.47 3.23 7.13
CA VAL A 61 -11.35 3.95 5.85
C VAL A 61 -12.60 4.79 5.61
N VAL A 62 -12.45 5.83 4.79
CA VAL A 62 -13.53 6.75 4.41
C VAL A 62 -13.61 6.79 2.90
N ASP A 63 -14.80 6.53 2.33
CA ASP A 63 -15.02 6.64 0.88
C ASP A 63 -15.21 8.10 0.45
N GLU A 64 -15.44 8.31 -0.85
CA GLU A 64 -15.60 9.63 -1.45
C GLU A 64 -16.88 10.35 -0.98
N ASP A 65 -17.90 9.60 -0.59
CA ASP A 65 -19.16 10.10 -0.06
C ASP A 65 -19.10 10.39 1.45
N GLY A 66 -17.98 10.07 2.10
CA GLY A 66 -17.76 10.27 3.53
C GLY A 66 -18.26 9.12 4.42
N ASN A 67 -18.63 7.98 3.84
CA ASN A 67 -19.02 6.80 4.61
C ASN A 67 -17.79 6.13 5.21
N HIS A 68 -17.94 5.60 6.43
CA HIS A 68 -16.87 4.95 7.17
C HIS A 68 -17.00 3.42 7.12
N TYR A 69 -15.88 2.74 6.87
CA TYR A 69 -15.82 1.27 6.86
C TYR A 69 -14.68 0.78 7.75
N GLN A 70 -14.89 -0.35 8.42
CA GLN A 70 -13.79 -1.14 8.97
C GLN A 70 -13.25 -2.04 7.86
N ALA A 71 -11.95 -1.93 7.58
CA ALA A 71 -11.28 -2.69 6.54
C ALA A 71 -9.99 -3.30 7.08
N GLU A 72 -9.64 -4.47 6.56
CA GLU A 72 -8.39 -5.14 6.87
C GLU A 72 -7.30 -4.68 5.89
N THR A 73 -6.11 -4.44 6.42
CA THR A 73 -4.91 -4.13 5.62
C THR A 73 -3.68 -4.76 6.25
N TYR A 74 -2.56 -4.76 5.53
CA TYR A 74 -1.33 -5.41 5.96
C TYR A 74 -0.23 -4.38 6.23
N ARG A 75 0.46 -4.53 7.35
CA ARG A 75 1.65 -3.72 7.70
C ARG A 75 2.83 -4.62 8.03
N THR A 76 4.02 -4.17 7.66
CA THR A 76 5.26 -4.89 7.98
C THR A 76 5.46 -4.91 9.50
N THR A 77 5.95 -6.04 10.02
CA THR A 77 6.32 -6.18 11.43
C THR A 77 7.64 -5.48 11.78
N ASP A 78 8.46 -5.20 10.77
CA ASP A 78 9.83 -4.65 10.92
C ASP A 78 10.08 -3.53 9.88
N PRO A 79 9.50 -2.33 10.08
CA PRO A 79 9.69 -1.20 9.18
C PRO A 79 11.11 -0.63 9.33
N LYS A 80 11.94 -0.79 8.30
CA LYS A 80 13.38 -0.42 8.29
C LYS A 80 13.79 0.61 7.23
N GLY A 81 12.85 1.05 6.39
CA GLY A 81 13.12 2.06 5.35
C GLY A 81 13.40 3.47 5.90
N PRO A 82 13.49 4.49 5.02
CA PRO A 82 13.02 4.46 3.63
C PRO A 82 13.94 3.66 2.71
N TYR A 83 13.32 2.89 1.80
CA TYR A 83 14.00 2.23 0.69
C TYR A 83 13.57 2.86 -0.64
N ALA A 84 14.46 2.89 -1.63
CA ALA A 84 14.08 3.27 -2.98
C ALA A 84 13.21 2.15 -3.60
N PRO A 85 12.00 2.47 -4.12
CA PRO A 85 11.22 1.50 -4.87
C PRO A 85 11.84 1.26 -6.25
N THR A 86 11.39 0.21 -6.94
CA THR A 86 11.77 -0.02 -8.34
C THR A 86 10.72 0.53 -9.29
N ARG A 87 11.14 0.88 -10.53
CA ARG A 87 10.20 1.29 -11.59
C ARG A 87 9.15 0.22 -11.84
N ARG A 88 9.53 -1.06 -11.84
CA ARG A 88 8.57 -2.18 -11.97
C ARG A 88 7.47 -2.10 -10.91
N TYR A 89 7.83 -1.88 -9.65
CA TYR A 89 6.87 -1.83 -8.55
C TYR A 89 5.96 -0.60 -8.64
N LEU A 90 6.54 0.60 -8.80
CA LEU A 90 5.73 1.82 -8.95
C LEU A 90 4.84 1.79 -10.20
N GLY A 91 5.30 1.21 -11.30
CA GLY A 91 4.50 1.07 -12.51
C GLY A 91 3.22 0.26 -12.28
N LEU A 92 3.27 -0.79 -11.44
CA LEU A 92 2.07 -1.54 -11.05
C LEU A 92 1.13 -0.67 -10.20
N MET A 93 1.67 0.11 -9.26
CA MET A 93 0.87 1.03 -8.43
C MET A 93 0.18 2.11 -9.28
N ILE A 94 0.91 2.75 -10.19
CA ILE A 94 0.36 3.79 -11.08
C ILE A 94 -0.73 3.19 -11.99
N LYS A 95 -0.49 2.00 -12.55
CA LYS A 95 -1.48 1.31 -13.36
C LYS A 95 -2.77 1.05 -12.57
N GLY A 96 -2.66 0.46 -11.38
CA GLY A 96 -3.82 0.17 -10.54
C GLY A 96 -4.55 1.43 -10.09
N ALA A 97 -3.82 2.48 -9.70
CA ALA A 97 -4.42 3.76 -9.31
C ALA A 97 -5.23 4.39 -10.46
N LYS A 98 -4.70 4.36 -11.69
CA LYS A 98 -5.42 4.82 -12.89
C LYS A 98 -6.64 3.96 -13.21
N GLU A 99 -6.50 2.64 -13.12
CA GLU A 99 -7.58 1.69 -13.40
C GLU A 99 -8.80 1.89 -12.49
N HIS A 100 -8.56 2.24 -11.22
CA HIS A 100 -9.60 2.48 -10.23
C HIS A 100 -9.99 3.96 -10.08
N GLY A 101 -9.47 4.86 -10.90
CA GLY A 101 -9.84 6.29 -10.86
C GLY A 101 -9.46 6.99 -9.55
N ILE A 102 -8.38 6.56 -8.88
CA ILE A 102 -7.85 7.23 -7.69
C ILE A 102 -7.53 8.70 -8.03
N ASP A 103 -7.62 9.57 -7.02
CA ASP A 103 -7.32 11.00 -7.09
C ASP A 103 -6.12 11.32 -8.03
N PRO A 104 -6.31 12.20 -9.05
CA PRO A 104 -5.27 12.52 -10.01
C PRO A 104 -4.00 13.13 -9.42
N ASP A 105 -4.09 13.92 -8.34
CA ASP A 105 -2.92 14.50 -7.68
C ASP A 105 -2.11 13.39 -6.98
N TYR A 106 -2.78 12.40 -6.41
CA TYR A 106 -2.12 11.21 -5.85
C TYR A 106 -1.41 10.37 -6.91
N ILE A 107 -2.01 10.21 -8.09
CA ILE A 107 -1.37 9.51 -9.22
C ILE A 107 -0.15 10.29 -9.69
N LYS A 108 -0.26 11.62 -9.80
CA LYS A 108 0.83 12.50 -10.20
C LYS A 108 2.03 12.40 -9.26
N GLU A 109 1.82 12.34 -7.95
CA GLU A 109 2.91 12.11 -6.99
C GLU A 109 3.67 10.79 -7.27
N LEU A 110 2.95 9.72 -7.62
CA LEU A 110 3.57 8.43 -7.95
C LEU A 110 4.34 8.50 -9.27
N GLU A 111 3.81 9.20 -10.27
CA GLU A 111 4.47 9.39 -11.56
C GLU A 111 5.73 10.26 -11.45
N GLU A 112 5.70 11.33 -10.66
CA GLU A 112 6.86 12.16 -10.38
C GLU A 112 7.96 11.32 -9.72
N LEU A 113 7.62 10.53 -8.70
CA LEU A 113 8.57 9.61 -8.08
C LEU A 113 9.11 8.59 -9.09
N TYR A 114 8.26 8.02 -9.94
CA TYR A 114 8.66 7.05 -10.96
C TYR A 114 9.73 7.60 -11.92
N VAL A 115 9.61 8.86 -12.34
CA VAL A 115 10.58 9.51 -13.24
C VAL A 115 11.94 9.72 -12.58
N THR A 116 11.97 9.94 -11.26
CA THR A 116 13.23 10.11 -10.51
C THR A 116 14.05 8.83 -10.33
N LEU A 117 13.44 7.65 -10.52
CA LEU A 117 14.15 6.38 -10.39
C LEU A 117 15.03 6.14 -11.62
N GLU A 118 16.26 5.66 -11.41
CA GLU A 118 17.13 5.20 -12.50
C GLU A 118 16.54 3.95 -13.20
N THR A 119 16.91 3.75 -14.47
CA THR A 119 16.40 2.67 -15.34
C THR A 119 16.92 1.30 -14.95
#